data_AF-A0A958NZ55-F1
#
_entry.id   AF-A0A958NZ55-F1
#
_cell.length_a   1.000
_cell.length_b   1.000
_cell.length_c   1.000
_cell.angle_alpha   90.00
_cell.angle_beta   90.00
_cell.angle_gamma   90.00
#
_symmetry.space_group_name_H-M   'P 1'
#
loop_
_entity.id
_entity.type
_entity.pdbx_description
1 polymer ?
#
loop_
_entity_poly.entity_id
_entity_poly.type
_entity_poly.pdbx_seq_one_letter_code
_entity_poly.pdbx_strand_id
1 'polypeptide(L)'
;MKNLSDCVSFKDQFIQFVASLLPVIVILQPSFKEFLILYVLEVIMVSIAKRYDGYIYTRIDPVSKNYFFGLDNEIISKFSDDEKRSFIHSIMRFPARRAQQVFITSFLKSIPSILVVVFYWSYEDSRWVQLWGIVGILFLNAFYFYGMVFLSAHTFLSNKIKKIHELYDWGKVFRNFSVKDFNDGFQLQIVFTFIAVIGWTLILQSQVIYQNQSEEKIVLISKVLMVAVFTFFLLGNMFYLLKRFFVSGLHDIFDRLDQIDFKGNYSIMPLHTEKILARFEISFNLLVYRLRISELDYWLVGINGQKKSIPETDAGHTRLRIDCEEGHLQISYYIGFWSRLFEIRKEIVYDPIADEYIPNGLVLLAYKDTDPLGYSSSFLEFAPVK
;
A
#
# COMPACT_ATOMS: atom_id res chain seq x y z
N MET A 1 1.33 -0.05 20.57
CA MET A 1 1.27 -0.15 19.09
C MET A 1 1.02 -1.61 18.71
N LYS A 2 0.29 -1.91 17.63
CA LYS A 2 0.12 -3.31 17.17
C LYS A 2 1.48 -3.91 16.77
N ASN A 3 1.65 -5.22 16.99
CA ASN A 3 2.89 -5.92 16.66
C ASN A 3 2.98 -6.19 15.15
N LEU A 4 4.20 -6.34 14.64
CA LEU A 4 4.39 -6.70 13.23
C LEU A 4 3.91 -8.13 12.94
N SER A 5 3.89 -9.00 13.97
CA SER A 5 3.22 -10.29 13.92
C SER A 5 1.75 -10.20 13.50
N ASP A 6 1.07 -9.11 13.86
CA ASP A 6 -0.36 -8.92 13.69
C ASP A 6 -0.71 -8.26 12.34
N CYS A 7 0.26 -8.18 11.41
CA CYS A 7 0.07 -7.56 10.11
C CYS A 7 -0.96 -8.29 9.23
N VAL A 8 -1.14 -9.60 9.46
CA VAL A 8 -2.14 -10.42 8.78
C VAL A 8 -3.37 -10.48 9.68
N SER A 9 -4.47 -9.88 9.24
CA SER A 9 -5.69 -9.88 10.03
C SER A 9 -6.36 -11.26 10.03
N PHE A 10 -7.14 -11.55 11.07
CA PHE A 10 -7.97 -12.76 11.09
C PHE A 10 -8.91 -12.83 9.88
N LYS A 11 -9.42 -11.67 9.41
CA LYS A 11 -10.25 -11.58 8.20
C LYS A 11 -9.51 -12.08 6.97
N ASP A 12 -8.24 -11.71 6.81
CA ASP A 12 -7.43 -12.15 5.66
C ASP A 12 -7.17 -13.66 5.72
N GLN A 13 -6.94 -14.22 6.91
CA GLN A 13 -6.81 -15.67 7.13
C GLN A 13 -8.12 -16.43 6.88
N PHE A 14 -9.27 -15.81 7.19
CA PHE A 14 -10.57 -16.41 6.91
C PHE A 14 -10.89 -16.40 5.41
N ILE A 15 -10.68 -15.28 4.73
CA ILE A 15 -10.77 -15.21 3.26
C ILE A 15 -9.82 -16.25 2.65
N GLN A 16 -8.65 -16.45 3.27
CA GLN A 16 -7.73 -17.48 2.84
C GLN A 16 -8.31 -18.87 2.87
N PHE A 17 -8.84 -19.22 4.02
CA PHE A 17 -9.44 -20.49 4.25
C PHE A 17 -10.57 -20.79 3.26
N VAL A 18 -11.45 -19.81 3.04
CA VAL A 18 -12.55 -19.93 2.07
C VAL A 18 -12.02 -20.11 0.64
N ALA A 19 -11.00 -19.34 0.23
CA ALA A 19 -10.40 -19.47 -1.10
C ALA A 19 -9.67 -20.79 -1.33
N SER A 20 -9.04 -21.37 -0.29
CA SER A 20 -8.48 -22.73 -0.38
C SER A 20 -9.53 -23.83 -0.49
N LEU A 21 -10.66 -23.68 0.22
CA LEU A 21 -11.68 -24.71 0.26
C LEU A 21 -12.56 -24.73 -0.97
N LEU A 22 -12.82 -23.58 -1.60
CA LEU A 22 -13.75 -23.51 -2.72
C LEU A 22 -13.34 -24.43 -3.89
N PRO A 23 -12.08 -24.44 -4.37
CA PRO A 23 -11.65 -25.39 -5.40
C PRO A 23 -11.86 -26.84 -5.01
N VAL A 24 -11.54 -27.18 -3.76
CA VAL A 24 -11.71 -28.54 -3.22
C VAL A 24 -13.18 -28.93 -3.30
N ILE A 25 -14.09 -28.05 -2.88
CA ILE A 25 -15.54 -28.31 -2.94
C ILE A 25 -16.02 -28.45 -4.39
N VAL A 26 -15.57 -27.57 -5.28
CA VAL A 26 -16.03 -27.51 -6.67
C VAL A 26 -15.54 -28.69 -7.51
N ILE A 27 -14.28 -29.09 -7.32
CA ILE A 27 -13.61 -30.10 -8.15
C ILE A 27 -13.80 -31.49 -7.57
N LEU A 28 -13.54 -31.64 -6.27
CA LEU A 28 -13.55 -32.96 -5.64
C LEU A 28 -14.93 -33.36 -5.16
N GLN A 29 -15.88 -32.41 -5.09
CA GLN A 29 -17.26 -32.64 -4.64
C GLN A 29 -17.33 -33.56 -3.42
N PRO A 30 -16.57 -33.26 -2.34
CA PRO A 30 -16.45 -34.17 -1.21
C PRO A 30 -17.81 -34.35 -0.55
N SER A 31 -18.09 -35.57 -0.09
CA SER A 31 -19.21 -35.82 0.81
C SER A 31 -19.07 -34.97 2.09
N PHE A 32 -20.17 -34.78 2.82
CA PHE A 32 -20.14 -33.98 4.05
C PHE A 32 -19.10 -34.48 5.07
N LYS A 33 -18.91 -35.81 5.19
CA LYS A 33 -17.92 -36.40 6.09
C LYS A 33 -16.49 -36.08 5.65
N GLU A 34 -16.23 -36.18 4.35
CA GLU A 34 -14.95 -35.88 3.73
C GLU A 34 -14.58 -34.40 3.90
N PHE A 35 -15.54 -33.51 3.64
CA PHE A 35 -15.41 -32.09 3.91
C PHE A 35 -15.08 -31.81 5.39
N LEU A 36 -15.79 -32.46 6.32
CA LEU A 36 -15.57 -32.27 7.75
C LEU A 36 -14.16 -32.69 8.17
N ILE A 37 -13.64 -33.79 7.63
CA ILE A 37 -12.27 -34.26 7.89
C ILE A 37 -11.25 -33.21 7.41
N LEU A 38 -11.40 -32.69 6.18
CA LEU A 38 -10.53 -31.63 5.67
C LEU A 38 -10.61 -30.36 6.49
N TYR A 39 -11.82 -29.94 6.86
CA TYR A 39 -12.04 -28.77 7.68
C TYR A 39 -11.29 -28.88 9.03
N VAL A 40 -11.46 -29.99 9.73
CA VAL A 40 -10.79 -30.25 11.03
C VAL A 40 -9.28 -30.27 10.85
N LEU A 41 -8.78 -30.93 9.81
CA LEU A 41 -7.35 -31.01 9.53
C LEU A 41 -6.75 -29.64 9.24
N GLU A 42 -7.39 -28.82 8.42
CA GLU A 42 -6.97 -27.44 8.15
C GLU A 42 -6.97 -26.59 9.42
N VAL A 43 -7.99 -26.69 10.28
CA VAL A 43 -8.03 -25.97 11.56
C VAL A 43 -6.86 -26.36 12.47
N ILE A 44 -6.54 -27.65 12.56
CA ILE A 44 -5.39 -28.16 13.31
C ILE A 44 -4.09 -27.60 12.71
N MET A 45 -3.92 -27.69 11.39
CA MET A 45 -2.70 -27.25 10.72
C MET A 45 -2.50 -25.74 10.78
N VAL A 46 -3.57 -24.94 10.68
CA VAL A 46 -3.54 -23.49 10.91
C VAL A 46 -3.15 -23.17 12.35
N SER A 47 -3.66 -23.93 13.33
CA SER A 47 -3.32 -23.74 14.75
C SER A 47 -1.84 -24.04 15.02
N ILE A 48 -1.30 -25.10 14.41
CA ILE A 48 0.13 -25.43 14.46
C ILE A 48 0.95 -24.33 13.79
N ALA A 49 0.60 -23.94 12.56
CA ALA A 49 1.31 -22.90 11.81
C ALA A 49 1.34 -21.57 12.59
N LYS A 50 0.22 -21.17 13.21
CA LYS A 50 0.13 -19.97 14.05
C LYS A 50 1.02 -20.05 15.28
N ARG A 51 1.12 -21.21 15.93
CA ARG A 51 1.99 -21.42 17.10
C ARG A 51 3.47 -21.27 16.75
N TYR A 52 3.88 -21.71 15.55
CA TYR A 52 5.26 -21.64 15.09
C TYR A 52 5.57 -20.42 14.22
N ASP A 53 4.60 -19.54 13.96
CA ASP A 53 4.72 -18.43 13.01
C ASP A 53 5.92 -17.52 13.30
N GLY A 54 6.04 -17.03 14.53
CA GLY A 54 7.15 -16.16 14.93
C GLY A 54 8.50 -16.88 14.94
N TYR A 55 8.54 -18.17 15.27
CA TYR A 55 9.76 -18.97 15.23
C TYR A 55 10.25 -19.17 13.78
N ILE A 56 9.33 -19.51 12.86
CA ILE A 56 9.64 -19.70 11.44
C ILE A 56 10.07 -18.36 10.83
N TYR A 57 9.36 -17.28 11.13
CA TYR A 57 9.67 -15.97 10.58
C TYR A 57 11.04 -15.45 11.04
N THR A 58 11.35 -15.54 12.33
CA THR A 58 12.66 -15.11 12.86
C THR A 58 13.83 -16.00 12.41
N ARG A 59 13.57 -17.23 11.95
CA ARG A 59 14.57 -18.06 11.26
C ARG A 59 14.83 -17.57 9.83
N ILE A 60 13.80 -17.11 9.12
CA ILE A 60 13.91 -16.59 7.74
C ILE A 60 14.55 -15.20 7.74
N ASP A 61 14.21 -14.37 8.71
CA ASP A 61 14.77 -13.02 8.89
C ASP A 61 15.19 -12.78 10.35
N PRO A 62 16.41 -13.18 10.73
CA PRO A 62 16.91 -13.03 12.11
C PRO A 62 16.94 -11.59 12.60
N VAL A 63 17.15 -10.63 11.71
CA VAL A 63 17.22 -9.19 12.03
C VAL A 63 15.87 -8.69 12.55
N SER A 64 14.78 -9.32 12.10
CA SER A 64 13.43 -8.94 12.48
C SER A 64 13.05 -9.24 13.92
N LYS A 65 13.82 -10.09 14.62
CA LYS A 65 13.53 -10.50 16.01
C LYS A 65 13.35 -9.29 16.94
N ASN A 66 14.09 -8.21 16.68
CA ASN A 66 14.09 -6.99 17.49
C ASN A 66 12.83 -6.13 17.34
N TYR A 67 12.00 -6.39 16.31
CA TYR A 67 10.81 -5.59 16.03
C TYR A 67 9.54 -6.41 15.74
N PHE A 68 9.68 -7.72 15.51
CA PHE A 68 8.57 -8.59 15.14
C PHE A 68 7.53 -8.73 16.25
N PHE A 69 7.99 -9.00 17.48
CA PHE A 69 7.15 -9.23 18.67
C PHE A 69 6.73 -7.96 19.40
N GLY A 70 7.20 -6.81 18.92
CA GLY A 70 7.06 -5.55 19.62
C GLY A 70 8.26 -4.69 19.34
N LEU A 71 8.04 -3.38 19.38
CA LEU A 71 9.09 -2.39 19.30
C LEU A 71 9.18 -1.75 20.68
N ASP A 72 10.34 -1.86 21.32
CA ASP A 72 10.57 -1.17 22.57
C ASP A 72 10.73 0.33 22.30
N ASN A 73 9.75 1.09 22.77
CA ASN A 73 9.66 2.53 22.62
C ASN A 73 10.88 3.23 23.23
N GLU A 74 11.41 2.71 24.34
CA GLU A 74 12.59 3.28 24.98
C GLU A 74 13.84 3.12 24.11
N ILE A 75 13.98 1.98 23.43
CA ILE A 75 15.09 1.71 22.53
C ILE A 75 15.00 2.60 21.28
N ILE A 76 13.81 2.71 20.67
CA ILE A 76 13.59 3.54 19.47
C ILE A 76 13.92 5.01 19.73
N SER A 77 13.53 5.53 20.90
CA SER A 77 13.77 6.93 21.27
C SER A 77 15.26 7.28 21.35
N LYS A 78 16.10 6.29 21.65
CA LYS A 78 17.55 6.43 21.84
C LYS A 78 18.38 6.16 20.59
N PHE A 79 17.76 5.77 19.47
CA PHE A 79 18.49 5.51 18.24
C PHE A 79 19.20 6.76 17.72
N SER A 80 20.47 6.59 17.35
CA SER A 80 21.20 7.52 16.50
C SER A 80 20.57 7.61 15.10
N ASP A 81 20.89 8.67 14.35
CA ASP A 81 20.34 8.87 12.99
C ASP A 81 20.71 7.70 12.04
N ASP A 82 21.90 7.12 12.20
CA ASP A 82 22.34 5.95 11.43
C ASP A 82 21.59 4.68 11.81
N GLU A 83 21.32 4.47 13.10
CA GLU A 83 20.50 3.35 13.58
C GLU A 83 19.05 3.46 13.10
N LYS A 84 18.47 4.68 13.12
CA LYS A 84 17.13 4.94 12.57
C LYS A 84 17.08 4.61 11.08
N ARG A 85 18.11 5.00 10.31
CA ARG A 85 18.21 4.70 8.88
C ARG A 85 18.30 3.19 8.63
N SER A 86 19.21 2.51 9.33
CA SER A 86 19.38 1.06 9.24
C SER A 86 18.10 0.30 9.60
N PHE A 87 17.42 0.77 10.64
CA PHE A 87 16.13 0.25 11.07
C PHE A 87 15.06 0.38 9.99
N ILE A 88 14.88 1.55 9.39
CA ILE A 88 13.93 1.77 8.28
C ILE A 88 14.25 0.82 7.11
N HIS A 89 15.52 0.72 6.70
CA HIS A 89 15.92 -0.20 5.64
C HIS A 89 15.60 -1.67 5.95
N SER A 90 15.83 -2.11 7.18
CA SER A 90 15.49 -3.47 7.61
C SER A 90 13.98 -3.70 7.53
N ILE A 91 13.23 -2.75 8.07
CA ILE A 91 11.78 -2.79 8.10
C ILE A 91 11.17 -2.76 6.69
N MET A 92 11.74 -2.04 5.73
CA MET A 92 11.23 -2.01 4.35
C MET A 92 11.31 -3.36 3.62
N ARG A 93 12.14 -4.29 4.09
CA ARG A 93 12.22 -5.66 3.56
C ARG A 93 11.14 -6.57 4.17
N PHE A 94 10.52 -6.16 5.28
CA PHE A 94 9.53 -6.93 6.01
C PHE A 94 8.36 -7.43 5.15
N PRO A 95 7.70 -6.60 4.30
CA PRO A 95 6.53 -7.05 3.54
C PRO A 95 6.81 -8.24 2.62
N ALA A 96 7.92 -8.18 1.86
CA ALA A 96 8.32 -9.26 0.97
C ALA A 96 8.70 -10.53 1.74
N ARG A 97 9.47 -10.39 2.84
CA ARG A 97 9.85 -11.54 3.69
C ARG A 97 8.66 -12.19 4.37
N ARG A 98 7.71 -11.38 4.86
CA ARG A 98 6.49 -11.86 5.49
C ARG A 98 5.60 -12.58 4.49
N ALA A 99 5.43 -12.03 3.29
CA ALA A 99 4.70 -12.68 2.21
C ALA A 99 5.35 -14.03 1.80
N GLN A 100 6.68 -14.09 1.67
CA GLN A 100 7.41 -15.34 1.40
C GLN A 100 7.19 -16.39 2.49
N GLN A 101 7.27 -16.00 3.75
CA GLN A 101 7.05 -16.91 4.87
C GLN A 101 5.60 -17.41 4.92
N VAL A 102 4.61 -16.54 4.68
CA VAL A 102 3.20 -16.96 4.63
C VAL A 102 2.95 -17.87 3.43
N PHE A 103 3.58 -17.63 2.29
CA PHE A 103 3.51 -18.52 1.13
C PHE A 103 4.00 -19.94 1.47
N ILE A 104 5.21 -20.04 2.04
CA ILE A 104 5.82 -21.33 2.41
C ILE A 104 4.96 -22.05 3.45
N THR A 105 4.55 -21.36 4.52
CA THR A 105 3.74 -21.96 5.58
C THR A 105 2.35 -22.35 5.09
N SER A 106 1.76 -21.58 4.17
CA SER A 106 0.48 -21.91 3.53
C SER A 106 0.56 -23.13 2.63
N PHE A 107 1.70 -23.37 1.99
CA PHE A 107 1.91 -24.58 1.19
C PHE A 107 2.13 -25.80 2.10
N LEU A 108 3.03 -25.68 3.09
CA LEU A 108 3.36 -26.76 4.02
C LEU A 108 2.16 -27.23 4.84
N LYS A 109 1.32 -26.31 5.31
CA LYS A 109 0.14 -26.65 6.11
C LYS A 109 -0.91 -27.44 5.34
N SER A 110 -0.94 -27.29 4.01
CA SER A 110 -1.92 -27.97 3.14
C SER A 110 -1.49 -29.41 2.78
N ILE A 111 -0.22 -29.78 3.02
CA ILE A 111 0.30 -31.12 2.67
C ILE A 111 -0.55 -32.25 3.28
N PRO A 112 -0.91 -32.23 4.58
CA PRO A 112 -1.76 -33.27 5.15
C PRO A 112 -3.12 -33.39 4.45
N SER A 113 -3.75 -32.27 4.11
CA SER A 113 -5.00 -32.23 3.35
C SER A 113 -4.84 -32.89 1.97
N ILE A 114 -3.74 -32.61 1.27
CA ILE A 114 -3.40 -33.25 -0.01
C ILE A 114 -3.26 -34.76 0.17
N LEU A 115 -2.55 -35.20 1.21
CA LEU A 115 -2.31 -36.63 1.46
C LEU A 115 -3.63 -37.38 1.72
N VAL A 116 -4.55 -36.79 2.48
CA VAL A 116 -5.89 -37.37 2.69
C VAL A 116 -6.62 -37.50 1.36
N VAL A 117 -6.67 -36.44 0.56
CA VAL A 117 -7.36 -36.48 -0.73
C VAL A 117 -6.76 -37.55 -1.65
N VAL A 118 -5.44 -37.59 -1.80
CA VAL A 118 -4.77 -38.46 -2.79
C VAL A 118 -4.76 -39.93 -2.38
N PHE A 119 -4.64 -40.23 -1.09
CA PHE A 119 -4.46 -41.61 -0.61
C PHE A 119 -5.71 -42.22 0.01
N TYR A 120 -6.60 -41.41 0.59
CA TYR A 120 -7.79 -41.90 1.27
C TYR A 120 -9.04 -41.79 0.41
N TRP A 121 -9.17 -40.76 -0.44
CA TRP A 121 -10.31 -40.64 -1.35
C TRP A 121 -10.02 -41.37 -2.67
N SER A 122 -10.77 -42.42 -2.92
CA SER A 122 -10.71 -43.16 -4.17
C SER A 122 -11.62 -42.49 -5.21
N TYR A 123 -11.11 -41.47 -5.91
CA TYR A 123 -11.74 -41.03 -7.15
C TYR A 123 -11.36 -41.94 -8.31
N GLU A 124 -12.18 -41.95 -9.37
CA GLU A 124 -11.97 -42.76 -10.58
C GLU A 124 -10.70 -42.36 -11.35
N ASP A 125 -10.20 -41.14 -11.14
CA ASP A 125 -8.98 -40.63 -11.77
C ASP A 125 -7.70 -41.32 -11.27
N SER A 126 -6.65 -41.31 -12.11
CA SER A 126 -5.30 -41.66 -11.66
C SER A 126 -4.85 -40.76 -10.51
N ARG A 127 -4.30 -41.37 -9.45
CA ARG A 127 -3.77 -40.65 -8.27
C ARG A 127 -2.79 -39.53 -8.62
N TRP A 128 -2.03 -39.69 -9.71
CA TRP A 128 -1.09 -38.67 -10.18
C TRP A 128 -1.78 -37.43 -10.74
N VAL A 129 -2.87 -37.62 -11.48
CA VAL A 129 -3.65 -36.51 -12.04
C VAL A 129 -4.30 -35.72 -10.91
N GLN A 130 -4.85 -36.43 -9.90
CA GLN A 130 -5.41 -35.81 -8.71
C GLN A 130 -4.35 -35.02 -7.93
N LEU A 131 -3.19 -35.63 -7.68
CA LEU A 131 -2.08 -34.97 -6.96
C LEU A 131 -1.67 -33.68 -7.67
N TRP A 132 -1.39 -33.72 -8.98
CA TRP A 132 -0.95 -32.55 -9.73
C TRP A 132 -2.03 -31.47 -9.83
N GLY A 133 -3.30 -31.87 -9.98
CA GLY A 133 -4.43 -30.94 -9.98
C GLY A 133 -4.51 -30.18 -8.66
N ILE A 134 -4.50 -30.89 -7.53
CA ILE A 134 -4.61 -30.28 -6.20
C ILE A 134 -3.38 -29.43 -5.87
N VAL A 135 -2.17 -29.94 -6.13
CA VAL A 135 -0.93 -29.19 -5.90
C VAL A 135 -0.92 -27.90 -6.72
N GLY A 136 -1.33 -27.95 -7.99
CA GLY A 136 -1.41 -26.77 -8.86
C GLY A 136 -2.38 -25.71 -8.33
N ILE A 137 -3.58 -26.14 -7.92
CA ILE A 137 -4.60 -25.26 -7.34
C ILE A 137 -4.09 -24.61 -6.05
N LEU A 138 -3.50 -25.40 -5.16
CA LEU A 138 -2.98 -24.91 -3.88
C LEU A 138 -1.79 -23.97 -4.05
N PHE A 139 -0.92 -24.24 -5.03
CA PHE A 139 0.20 -23.39 -5.36
C PHE A 139 -0.27 -22.00 -5.82
N LEU A 140 -1.24 -21.95 -6.75
CA LEU A 140 -1.82 -20.70 -7.21
C LEU A 140 -2.57 -19.95 -6.11
N ASN A 141 -3.27 -20.69 -5.24
CA ASN A 141 -3.93 -20.13 -4.08
C ASN A 141 -2.91 -19.52 -3.09
N ALA A 142 -1.79 -20.18 -2.85
CA ALA A 142 -0.69 -19.64 -2.04
C ALA A 142 -0.11 -18.35 -2.66
N PHE A 143 -0.03 -18.27 -3.99
CA PHE A 143 0.37 -17.03 -4.69
C PHE A 143 -0.61 -15.88 -4.48
N TYR A 144 -1.91 -16.14 -4.51
CA TYR A 144 -2.90 -15.12 -4.14
C TYR A 144 -2.67 -14.60 -2.71
N PHE A 145 -2.44 -15.50 -1.74
CA PHE A 145 -2.13 -15.10 -0.36
C PHE A 145 -0.86 -14.31 -0.22
N TYR A 146 0.17 -14.68 -0.98
CA TYR A 146 1.40 -13.92 -1.03
C TYR A 146 1.13 -12.44 -1.34
N GLY A 147 0.39 -12.13 -2.41
CA GLY A 147 0.12 -10.74 -2.78
C GLY A 147 -0.80 -10.01 -1.79
N MET A 148 -1.79 -10.70 -1.23
CA MET A 148 -2.67 -10.15 -0.20
C MET A 148 -1.91 -9.75 1.07
N VAL A 149 -1.03 -10.63 1.56
CA VAL A 149 -0.18 -10.37 2.72
C VAL A 149 0.83 -9.29 2.41
N PHE A 150 1.40 -9.29 1.21
CA PHE A 150 2.35 -8.28 0.75
C PHE A 150 1.75 -6.86 0.81
N LEU A 151 0.56 -6.66 0.22
CA LEU A 151 -0.16 -5.38 0.25
C LEU A 151 -0.54 -4.95 1.67
N SER A 152 -1.04 -5.90 2.47
CA SER A 152 -1.44 -5.64 3.85
C SER A 152 -0.26 -5.25 4.73
N ALA A 153 0.89 -5.91 4.55
CA ALA A 153 2.12 -5.60 5.27
C ALA A 153 2.68 -4.23 4.89
N HIS A 154 2.65 -3.86 3.60
CA HIS A 154 3.01 -2.51 3.15
C HIS A 154 2.12 -1.43 3.79
N THR A 155 0.80 -1.63 3.79
CA THR A 155 -0.16 -0.71 4.42
C THR A 155 0.06 -0.60 5.93
N PHE A 156 0.22 -1.74 6.61
CA PHE A 156 0.47 -1.77 8.04
C PHE A 156 1.75 -1.02 8.40
N LEU A 157 2.78 -1.20 7.59
CA LEU A 157 4.10 -0.68 7.89
C LEU A 157 4.24 0.82 7.61
N SER A 158 3.68 1.32 6.51
CA SER A 158 3.63 2.78 6.26
C SER A 158 2.91 3.51 7.41
N ASN A 159 1.78 2.97 7.88
CA ASN A 159 1.07 3.48 9.06
C ASN A 159 1.92 3.44 10.34
N LYS A 160 2.77 2.43 10.48
CA LYS A 160 3.65 2.29 11.64
C LYS A 160 4.80 3.31 11.60
N ILE A 161 5.40 3.52 10.43
CA ILE A 161 6.44 4.54 10.22
C ILE A 161 5.88 5.94 10.50
N LYS A 162 4.68 6.23 10.00
CA LYS A 162 3.95 7.48 10.29
C LYS A 162 3.81 7.73 11.79
N LYS A 163 3.33 6.73 12.54
CA LYS A 163 3.20 6.83 14.01
C LYS A 163 4.53 7.01 14.74
N ILE A 164 5.59 6.33 14.29
CA ILE A 164 6.93 6.50 14.88
C ILE A 164 7.42 7.93 14.66
N HIS A 165 7.21 8.47 13.46
CA HIS A 165 7.57 9.85 13.15
C HIS A 165 6.79 10.87 13.98
N GLU A 166 5.48 10.68 14.14
CA GLU A 166 4.63 11.54 14.98
C GLU A 166 5.06 11.55 16.46
N LEU A 167 5.62 10.45 16.96
CA LEU A 167 6.04 10.33 18.36
C LEU A 167 7.47 10.81 18.64
N TYR A 168 8.40 10.61 17.71
CA TYR A 168 9.84 10.77 17.98
C TYR A 168 10.55 11.73 17.01
N ASP A 169 9.82 12.39 16.12
CA ASP A 169 10.32 13.25 15.03
C ASP A 169 11.55 12.68 14.30
N TRP A 170 11.25 11.84 13.31
CA TRP A 170 12.28 11.24 12.44
C TRP A 170 12.57 12.08 11.20
N GLY A 171 12.16 13.35 11.18
CA GLY A 171 12.23 14.17 9.98
C GLY A 171 13.64 14.31 9.40
N LYS A 172 14.66 14.49 10.25
CA LYS A 172 16.06 14.57 9.81
C LYS A 172 16.51 13.33 9.03
N VAL A 173 16.07 12.15 9.46
CA VAL A 173 16.39 10.87 8.83
C VAL A 173 15.70 10.75 7.47
N PHE A 174 14.41 11.07 7.39
CA PHE A 174 13.66 10.98 6.12
C PHE A 174 14.17 11.92 5.02
N ARG A 175 14.71 13.10 5.38
CA ARG A 175 15.33 14.00 4.40
C ARG A 175 16.56 13.41 3.71
N ASN A 176 17.24 12.48 4.38
CA ASN A 176 18.49 11.89 3.89
C ASN A 176 18.26 10.58 3.12
N PHE A 177 17.01 10.11 3.01
CA PHE A 177 16.67 8.95 2.20
C PHE A 177 16.66 9.31 0.71
N SER A 178 17.19 8.39 -0.10
CA SER A 178 17.18 8.49 -1.55
C SER A 178 16.20 7.49 -2.15
N VAL A 179 15.69 7.76 -3.35
CA VAL A 179 14.79 6.83 -4.07
C VAL A 179 15.47 5.48 -4.35
N LYS A 180 16.82 5.43 -4.40
CA LYS A 180 17.60 4.18 -4.59
C LYS A 180 17.54 3.24 -3.38
N ASP A 181 17.16 3.76 -2.22
CA ASP A 181 17.04 3.00 -0.97
C ASP A 181 15.79 2.10 -0.95
N PHE A 182 14.88 2.28 -1.92
CA PHE A 182 13.61 1.59 -2.05
C PHE A 182 13.68 0.48 -3.11
N ASN A 183 13.00 -0.63 -2.85
CA ASN A 183 12.98 -1.78 -3.75
C ASN A 183 11.99 -1.57 -4.92
N ASP A 184 12.43 -1.88 -6.15
CA ASP A 184 11.62 -1.84 -7.37
C ASP A 184 10.65 -3.04 -7.53
N GLY A 185 10.76 -4.05 -6.66
CA GLY A 185 10.02 -5.31 -6.80
C GLY A 185 8.50 -5.24 -6.56
N PHE A 186 7.95 -4.10 -6.13
CA PHE A 186 6.53 -3.99 -5.77
C PHE A 186 5.61 -4.29 -6.97
N GLN A 187 5.79 -3.59 -8.10
CA GLN A 187 4.94 -3.77 -9.28
C GLN A 187 4.99 -5.20 -9.80
N LEU A 188 6.20 -5.77 -9.87
CA LEU A 188 6.43 -7.14 -10.32
C LEU A 188 5.64 -8.15 -9.46
N GLN A 189 5.69 -8.03 -8.14
CA GLN A 189 4.99 -8.93 -7.21
C GLN A 189 3.47 -8.82 -7.33
N ILE A 190 2.94 -7.61 -7.53
CA ILE A 190 1.51 -7.39 -7.74
C ILE A 190 1.07 -8.01 -9.07
N VAL A 191 1.80 -7.77 -10.16
CA VAL A 191 1.51 -8.36 -11.49
C VAL A 191 1.52 -9.89 -11.42
N PHE A 192 2.52 -10.50 -10.79
CA PHE A 192 2.56 -11.95 -10.61
C PHE A 192 1.35 -12.49 -9.83
N THR A 193 0.90 -11.76 -8.81
CA THR A 193 -0.29 -12.16 -8.03
C THR A 193 -1.55 -12.10 -8.90
N PHE A 194 -1.74 -11.04 -9.69
CA PHE A 194 -2.87 -10.93 -10.61
C PHE A 194 -2.87 -12.04 -11.66
N ILE A 195 -1.71 -12.31 -12.27
CA ILE A 195 -1.55 -13.41 -13.23
C ILE A 195 -1.89 -14.75 -12.58
N ALA A 196 -1.47 -14.99 -11.33
CA ALA A 196 -1.77 -16.22 -10.61
C ALA A 196 -3.28 -16.41 -10.37
N VAL A 197 -4.00 -15.34 -9.99
CA VAL A 197 -5.47 -15.40 -9.80
C VAL A 197 -6.19 -15.67 -11.12
N ILE A 198 -5.78 -15.02 -12.21
CA ILE A 198 -6.36 -15.26 -13.53
C ILE A 198 -6.07 -16.69 -13.98
N GLY A 199 -4.82 -17.15 -13.87
CA GLY A 199 -4.42 -18.50 -14.22
C GLY A 199 -5.19 -19.57 -13.42
N TRP A 200 -5.35 -19.36 -12.12
CA TRP A 200 -6.17 -20.20 -11.24
C TRP A 200 -7.61 -20.29 -11.72
N THR A 201 -8.21 -19.15 -12.07
CA THR A 201 -9.58 -19.09 -12.58
C THR A 201 -9.75 -19.91 -13.85
N LEU A 202 -8.83 -19.76 -14.80
CA LEU A 202 -8.86 -20.49 -16.07
C LEU A 202 -8.70 -22.00 -15.87
N ILE A 203 -7.79 -22.41 -14.96
CA ILE A 203 -7.59 -23.82 -14.63
C ILE A 203 -8.85 -24.40 -13.98
N LEU A 204 -9.42 -23.72 -12.99
CA LEU A 204 -10.65 -24.18 -12.33
C LEU A 204 -11.83 -24.29 -13.30
N GLN A 205 -12.04 -23.28 -14.15
CA GLN A 205 -13.09 -23.32 -15.16
C GLN A 205 -12.88 -24.45 -16.15
N SER A 206 -11.65 -24.67 -16.62
CA SER A 206 -11.31 -25.77 -17.50
C SER A 206 -11.58 -27.13 -16.85
N GLN A 207 -11.22 -27.30 -15.58
CA GLN A 207 -11.49 -28.53 -14.83
C GLN A 207 -12.99 -28.77 -14.63
N VAL A 208 -13.74 -27.74 -14.25
CA VAL A 208 -15.21 -27.81 -14.11
C VAL A 208 -15.85 -28.23 -15.43
N ILE A 209 -15.43 -27.66 -16.56
CA ILE A 209 -15.97 -28.02 -17.88
C ILE A 209 -15.60 -29.45 -18.27
N TYR A 210 -14.38 -29.90 -17.98
CA TYR A 210 -13.91 -31.23 -18.35
C TYR A 210 -14.57 -32.34 -17.53
N GLN A 211 -14.68 -32.17 -16.21
CA GLN A 211 -15.20 -33.20 -15.31
C GLN A 211 -16.72 -33.35 -15.35
N ASN A 212 -17.45 -32.30 -15.74
CA ASN A 212 -18.92 -32.26 -15.65
C ASN A 212 -19.60 -32.27 -17.04
N GLN A 213 -18.98 -32.90 -18.05
CA GLN A 213 -19.51 -32.96 -19.42
C GLN A 213 -20.84 -33.70 -19.53
N SER A 214 -21.10 -34.65 -18.63
CA SER A 214 -22.35 -35.43 -18.57
C SER A 214 -23.47 -34.75 -17.79
N GLU A 215 -23.18 -33.65 -17.09
CA GLU A 215 -24.18 -32.91 -16.30
C GLU A 215 -25.09 -32.07 -17.20
N GLU A 216 -26.27 -31.74 -16.67
CA GLU A 216 -27.17 -30.79 -17.32
C GLU A 216 -26.48 -29.44 -17.53
N LYS A 217 -26.66 -28.85 -18.72
CA LYS A 217 -26.01 -27.58 -19.10
C LYS A 217 -26.23 -26.46 -18.08
N ILE A 218 -27.39 -26.43 -17.43
CA ILE A 218 -27.73 -25.42 -16.42
C ILE A 218 -26.83 -25.57 -15.18
N VAL A 219 -26.62 -26.81 -14.71
CA VAL A 219 -25.75 -27.10 -13.56
C VAL A 219 -24.31 -26.73 -13.89
N LEU A 220 -23.82 -27.11 -15.07
CA LEU A 220 -22.47 -26.77 -15.52
C LEU A 220 -22.27 -25.24 -15.58
N ILE A 221 -23.20 -24.50 -16.20
CA ILE A 221 -23.15 -23.04 -16.28
C ILE A 221 -23.11 -22.42 -14.88
N SER A 222 -23.91 -22.93 -13.94
CA SER A 222 -23.94 -22.42 -12.57
C SER A 222 -22.59 -22.58 -11.85
N LYS A 223 -21.90 -23.73 -12.04
CA LYS A 223 -20.57 -23.97 -11.46
C LYS A 223 -19.52 -23.04 -12.05
N VAL A 224 -19.53 -22.84 -13.38
CA VAL A 224 -18.61 -21.90 -14.07
C VAL A 224 -18.86 -20.46 -13.61
N LEU A 225 -20.12 -20.04 -13.49
CA LEU A 225 -20.48 -18.72 -13.00
C LEU A 225 -20.03 -18.51 -11.55
N MET A 226 -20.17 -19.52 -10.70
CA MET A 226 -19.72 -19.46 -9.30
C MET A 226 -18.21 -19.23 -9.20
N VAL A 227 -17.40 -19.94 -10.01
CA VAL A 227 -15.95 -19.70 -10.09
C VAL A 227 -15.66 -18.27 -10.55
N ALA A 228 -16.36 -17.78 -11.57
CA ALA A 228 -16.16 -16.42 -12.09
C ALA A 228 -16.51 -15.34 -11.05
N VAL A 229 -17.65 -15.48 -10.36
CA VAL A 229 -18.07 -14.58 -9.27
C VAL A 229 -17.05 -14.58 -8.15
N PHE A 230 -16.55 -15.75 -7.76
CA PHE A 230 -15.52 -15.83 -6.71
C PHE A 230 -14.22 -15.15 -7.13
N THR A 231 -13.75 -15.38 -8.35
CA THR A 231 -12.58 -14.68 -8.91
C THR A 231 -12.78 -13.17 -8.90
N PHE A 232 -13.97 -12.69 -9.27
CA PHE A 232 -14.29 -11.27 -9.22
C PHE A 232 -14.16 -10.73 -7.79
N PHE A 233 -14.62 -11.48 -6.78
CA PHE A 233 -14.41 -11.10 -5.37
C PHE A 233 -12.92 -11.08 -4.97
N LEU A 234 -12.12 -12.07 -5.38
CA LEU A 234 -10.69 -12.11 -5.07
C LEU A 234 -9.93 -10.92 -5.69
N LEU A 235 -10.19 -10.65 -6.98
CA LEU A 235 -9.61 -9.51 -7.70
C LEU A 235 -10.09 -8.18 -7.13
N GLY A 236 -11.39 -8.07 -6.82
CA GLY A 236 -11.97 -6.90 -6.18
C GLY A 236 -11.35 -6.61 -4.81
N ASN A 237 -11.08 -7.64 -4.01
CA ASN A 237 -10.41 -7.50 -2.72
C ASN A 237 -8.94 -7.04 -2.87
N MET A 238 -8.20 -7.61 -3.82
CA MET A 238 -6.85 -7.13 -4.15
C MET A 238 -6.85 -5.68 -4.62
N PHE A 239 -7.78 -5.32 -5.52
CA PHE A 239 -7.93 -3.96 -6.00
C PHE A 239 -8.31 -2.99 -4.88
N TYR A 240 -9.19 -3.41 -3.97
CA TYR A 240 -9.55 -2.65 -2.78
C TYR A 240 -8.33 -2.38 -1.88
N LEU A 241 -7.51 -3.39 -1.60
CA LEU A 241 -6.28 -3.22 -0.82
C LEU A 241 -5.26 -2.32 -1.52
N LEU A 242 -5.08 -2.50 -2.82
CA LEU A 242 -4.18 -1.68 -3.64
C LEU A 242 -4.64 -0.22 -3.63
N LYS A 243 -5.92 0.02 -3.90
CA LYS A 243 -6.54 1.35 -3.86
C LYS A 243 -6.38 1.96 -2.47
N ARG A 244 -6.67 1.22 -1.41
CA ARG A 244 -6.53 1.70 -0.03
C ARG A 244 -5.09 2.11 0.27
N PHE A 245 -4.10 1.33 -0.16
CA PHE A 245 -2.69 1.65 0.03
C PHE A 245 -2.30 2.96 -0.67
N PHE A 246 -2.60 3.08 -1.97
CA PHE A 246 -2.23 4.27 -2.76
C PHE A 246 -3.04 5.52 -2.38
N VAL A 247 -4.36 5.39 -2.24
CA VAL A 247 -5.24 6.53 -1.89
C VAL A 247 -4.90 7.04 -0.49
N SER A 248 -4.65 6.15 0.47
CA SER A 248 -4.20 6.58 1.81
C SER A 248 -2.88 7.33 1.74
N GLY A 249 -1.92 6.87 0.95
CA GLY A 249 -0.65 7.57 0.77
C GLY A 249 -0.80 8.94 0.11
N LEU A 250 -1.62 9.04 -0.95
CA LEU A 250 -1.89 10.31 -1.62
C LEU A 250 -2.66 11.29 -0.71
N HIS A 251 -3.66 10.82 0.01
CA HIS A 251 -4.42 11.66 0.95
C HIS A 251 -3.50 12.20 2.05
N ASP A 252 -2.60 11.38 2.57
CA ASP A 252 -1.59 11.83 3.53
C ASP A 252 -0.68 12.94 2.96
N ILE A 253 -0.36 12.92 1.65
CA ILE A 253 0.40 14.00 0.99
C ILE A 253 -0.44 15.28 0.95
N PHE A 254 -1.69 15.18 0.53
CA PHE A 254 -2.58 16.35 0.40
C PHE A 254 -2.91 16.97 1.75
N ASP A 255 -3.24 16.17 2.77
CA ASP A 255 -3.52 16.65 4.12
C ASP A 255 -2.31 17.38 4.71
N ARG A 256 -1.10 16.86 4.46
CA ARG A 256 0.16 17.51 4.86
C ARG A 256 0.38 18.82 4.11
N LEU A 257 0.04 18.87 2.82
CA LEU A 257 0.16 20.07 1.99
C LEU A 257 -0.76 21.20 2.48
N ASP A 258 -1.99 20.87 2.87
CA ASP A 258 -2.95 21.84 3.39
C ASP A 258 -2.58 22.33 4.81
N GLN A 259 -1.74 21.58 5.53
CA GLN A 259 -1.27 21.91 6.89
C GLN A 259 0.14 22.53 6.92
N ILE A 260 0.70 22.94 5.77
CA ILE A 260 2.02 23.58 5.73
C ILE A 260 1.91 24.97 6.39
N ASP A 261 2.35 25.05 7.64
CA ASP A 261 2.65 26.33 8.28
C ASP A 261 4.13 26.66 8.08
N PHE A 262 4.40 27.66 7.26
CA PHE A 262 5.76 28.12 6.96
C PHE A 262 6.44 28.83 8.16
N LYS A 263 5.67 29.25 9.17
CA LYS A 263 6.18 29.90 10.39
C LYS A 263 6.41 28.91 11.56
N GLY A 264 5.86 27.69 11.46
CA GLY A 264 5.87 26.68 12.53
C GLY A 264 6.96 25.60 12.44
N ASN A 265 6.88 24.63 13.36
CA ASN A 265 7.73 23.43 13.35
C ASN A 265 7.29 22.53 12.19
N TYR A 266 8.05 22.58 11.10
CA TYR A 266 7.84 21.85 9.86
C TYR A 266 7.47 20.38 10.11
N SER A 267 6.38 19.91 9.49
CA SER A 267 6.02 18.49 9.56
C SER A 267 6.61 17.73 8.35
N ILE A 268 7.75 17.06 8.54
CA ILE A 268 8.38 16.21 7.50
C ILE A 268 7.46 15.03 7.24
N MET A 269 7.16 14.78 5.97
CA MET A 269 6.28 13.69 5.61
C MET A 269 7.01 12.35 5.86
N PRO A 270 6.40 11.42 6.63
CA PRO A 270 6.96 10.09 6.79
C PRO A 270 6.98 9.35 5.46
N LEU A 271 8.01 8.54 5.24
CA LEU A 271 8.16 7.80 3.98
C LEU A 271 7.31 6.54 3.98
N HIS A 272 6.56 6.33 2.90
CA HIS A 272 5.92 5.08 2.55
C HIS A 272 6.94 4.03 2.17
N THR A 273 6.56 2.77 2.33
CA THR A 273 7.43 1.61 2.08
C THR A 273 7.57 1.25 0.60
N GLU A 274 6.76 1.87 -0.26
CA GLU A 274 6.76 1.66 -1.71
C GLU A 274 7.49 2.82 -2.40
N LYS A 275 8.25 2.50 -3.45
CA LYS A 275 9.20 3.43 -4.08
C LYS A 275 8.54 4.62 -4.76
N ILE A 276 7.40 4.44 -5.43
CA ILE A 276 6.70 5.51 -6.15
C ILE A 276 6.15 6.53 -5.14
N LEU A 277 5.43 6.08 -4.12
CA LEU A 277 4.93 6.95 -3.05
C LEU A 277 6.09 7.64 -2.33
N ALA A 278 7.12 6.89 -1.95
CA ALA A 278 8.31 7.47 -1.31
C ALA A 278 9.00 8.52 -2.19
N ARG A 279 9.02 8.34 -3.52
CA ARG A 279 9.55 9.35 -4.44
C ARG A 279 8.74 10.64 -4.39
N PHE A 280 7.41 10.56 -4.35
CA PHE A 280 6.57 11.76 -4.20
C PHE A 280 6.82 12.45 -2.86
N GLU A 281 6.95 11.70 -1.78
CA GLU A 281 7.17 12.23 -0.44
C GLU A 281 8.57 12.83 -0.28
N ILE A 282 9.60 12.21 -0.86
CA ILE A 282 10.94 12.79 -0.92
C ILE A 282 10.92 14.10 -1.70
N SER A 283 10.28 14.13 -2.88
CA SER A 283 10.14 15.35 -3.67
C SER A 283 9.38 16.44 -2.92
N PHE A 284 8.30 16.09 -2.22
CA PHE A 284 7.52 16.98 -1.39
C PHE A 284 8.37 17.54 -0.23
N ASN A 285 9.05 16.66 0.52
CA ASN A 285 9.93 17.06 1.62
C ASN A 285 11.05 18.00 1.13
N LEU A 286 11.65 17.72 -0.03
CA LEU A 286 12.64 18.60 -0.65
C LEU A 286 12.05 19.95 -1.07
N LEU A 287 10.85 19.96 -1.64
CA LEU A 287 10.17 21.19 -2.06
C LEU A 287 9.87 22.08 -0.87
N VAL A 288 9.21 21.57 0.16
CA VAL A 288 8.86 22.37 1.35
C VAL A 288 10.14 22.82 2.06
N TYR A 289 11.20 22.01 2.07
CA TYR A 289 12.50 22.42 2.63
C TYR A 289 13.13 23.59 1.85
N ARG A 290 13.08 23.56 0.52
CA ARG A 290 13.57 24.65 -0.33
C ARG A 290 12.73 25.91 -0.21
N LEU A 291 11.40 25.79 -0.16
CA LEU A 291 10.50 26.92 0.06
C LEU A 291 10.82 27.62 1.39
N ARG A 292 11.07 26.85 2.45
CA ARG A 292 11.52 27.41 3.72
C ARG A 292 12.86 28.15 3.61
N ILE A 293 13.87 27.55 2.97
CA ILE A 293 15.16 28.25 2.77
C ILE A 293 14.93 29.53 1.98
N SER A 294 14.11 29.47 0.93
CA SER A 294 13.78 30.62 0.12
C SER A 294 13.06 31.70 0.91
N GLU A 295 12.12 31.36 1.79
CA GLU A 295 11.47 32.35 2.67
C GLU A 295 12.44 32.93 3.69
N LEU A 296 13.31 32.12 4.27
CA LEU A 296 14.40 32.59 5.15
C LEU A 296 15.34 33.53 4.39
N ASP A 297 15.71 33.19 3.17
CA ASP A 297 16.53 34.03 2.29
C ASP A 297 15.77 35.29 1.88
N TYR A 298 14.46 35.22 1.61
CA TYR A 298 13.62 36.38 1.31
C TYR A 298 13.46 37.29 2.52
N TRP A 299 13.39 36.73 3.73
CA TRP A 299 13.45 37.49 4.98
C TRP A 299 14.81 38.18 5.16
N LEU A 300 15.91 37.46 4.90
CA LEU A 300 17.28 38.00 4.98
C LEU A 300 17.56 39.04 3.88
N VAL A 301 16.91 38.91 2.73
CA VAL A 301 16.97 39.84 1.60
C VAL A 301 16.01 41.01 1.78
N GLY A 302 14.86 40.85 2.43
CA GLY A 302 13.98 41.95 2.83
C GLY A 302 14.68 42.92 3.79
N ILE A 303 15.67 42.44 4.53
CA ILE A 303 16.59 43.27 5.34
C ILE A 303 17.64 43.99 4.45
N ASN A 304 17.90 43.55 3.22
CA ASN A 304 19.01 44.02 2.36
C ASN A 304 18.64 44.43 0.91
N GLY A 305 17.37 44.43 0.50
CA GLY A 305 16.85 45.11 -0.69
C GLY A 305 17.18 44.55 -2.09
N GLN A 306 17.44 43.25 -2.30
CA GLN A 306 17.77 42.73 -3.66
C GLN A 306 16.89 41.55 -4.16
N LYS A 307 16.17 41.75 -5.27
CA LYS A 307 15.38 40.68 -5.94
C LYS A 307 16.26 39.54 -6.49
N LYS A 308 15.80 38.29 -6.36
CA LYS A 308 16.39 37.11 -7.02
C LYS A 308 15.29 36.21 -7.60
N SER A 309 15.51 35.69 -8.81
CA SER A 309 14.69 34.64 -9.42
C SER A 309 15.20 33.24 -9.03
N ILE A 310 14.27 32.30 -8.84
CA ILE A 310 14.58 30.90 -8.52
C ILE A 310 14.40 30.07 -9.79
N PRO A 311 15.37 29.24 -10.20
CA PRO A 311 15.28 28.46 -11.43
C PRO A 311 14.32 27.27 -11.31
N GLU A 312 13.67 26.93 -12.43
CA GLU A 312 12.81 25.76 -12.60
C GLU A 312 13.52 24.46 -12.20
N THR A 313 12.77 23.52 -11.61
CA THR A 313 13.28 22.17 -11.32
C THR A 313 12.54 21.12 -12.12
N ASP A 314 13.26 20.54 -13.08
CA ASP A 314 12.75 19.45 -13.91
C ASP A 314 12.98 18.12 -13.19
N ALA A 315 11.95 17.64 -12.47
CA ALA A 315 11.99 16.40 -11.69
C ALA A 315 11.31 15.22 -12.40
N GLY A 316 11.43 15.12 -13.73
CA GLY A 316 11.01 13.95 -14.52
C GLY A 316 9.51 13.64 -14.49
N HIS A 317 8.81 13.87 -15.60
CA HIS A 317 7.35 13.73 -15.81
C HIS A 317 6.41 14.50 -14.86
N THR A 318 6.94 15.08 -13.78
CA THR A 318 6.25 16.08 -12.96
C THR A 318 6.89 17.43 -13.26
N ARG A 319 6.15 18.30 -13.95
CA ARG A 319 6.55 19.71 -14.11
C ARG A 319 5.93 20.50 -12.98
N LEU A 320 6.80 21.07 -12.15
CA LEU A 320 6.45 22.04 -11.13
C LEU A 320 6.90 23.40 -11.67
N ARG A 321 5.95 24.23 -12.08
CA ARG A 321 6.22 25.60 -12.52
C ARG A 321 5.85 26.53 -11.38
N ILE A 322 6.82 27.32 -10.96
CA ILE A 322 6.65 28.39 -9.97
C ILE A 322 6.91 29.68 -10.72
N ASP A 323 5.84 30.34 -11.15
CA ASP A 323 5.94 31.67 -11.75
C ASP A 323 5.74 32.71 -10.64
N CYS A 324 6.58 33.74 -10.64
CA CYS A 324 6.53 34.83 -9.68
C CYS A 324 6.57 36.14 -10.46
N GLU A 325 5.40 36.71 -10.74
CA GLU A 325 5.25 38.05 -11.31
C GLU A 325 4.54 38.94 -10.29
N GLU A 326 5.10 40.13 -10.03
CA GLU A 326 4.47 41.24 -9.30
C GLU A 326 3.76 40.90 -7.96
N GLY A 327 4.31 39.96 -7.17
CA GLY A 327 3.75 39.60 -5.86
C GLY A 327 2.73 38.46 -5.90
N HIS A 328 2.47 37.91 -7.08
CA HIS A 328 1.70 36.70 -7.27
C HIS A 328 2.60 35.47 -7.26
N LEU A 329 2.30 34.51 -6.38
CA LEU A 329 2.92 33.19 -6.41
C LEU A 329 1.93 32.22 -7.08
N GLN A 330 2.23 31.76 -8.29
CA GLN A 330 1.45 30.73 -8.97
C GLN A 330 2.22 29.41 -8.94
N ILE A 331 1.69 28.41 -8.23
CA ILE A 331 2.26 27.06 -8.20
C ILE A 331 1.39 26.16 -9.06
N SER A 332 1.92 25.74 -10.21
CA SER A 332 1.29 24.76 -11.09
C SER A 332 2.03 23.44 -11.03
N TYR A 333 1.33 22.34 -10.73
CA TYR A 333 1.88 20.99 -10.81
C TYR A 333 1.09 20.11 -11.80
N TYR A 334 1.83 19.35 -12.61
CA TYR A 334 1.27 18.38 -13.54
C TYR A 334 1.58 16.94 -13.09
N ILE A 335 0.55 16.15 -12.79
CA ILE A 335 0.67 14.72 -12.47
C ILE A 335 0.21 13.90 -13.68
N GLY A 336 1.17 13.43 -14.48
CA GLY A 336 0.88 12.50 -15.58
C GLY A 336 0.79 11.06 -15.09
N PHE A 337 -0.40 10.60 -14.70
CA PHE A 337 -0.68 9.18 -14.47
C PHE A 337 -1.82 8.74 -15.40
N TRP A 338 -1.58 7.75 -16.27
CA TRP A 338 -2.59 7.17 -17.19
C TRP A 338 -3.51 8.23 -17.81
N SER A 339 -3.07 8.85 -18.90
CA SER A 339 -3.57 10.09 -19.54
C SER A 339 -5.05 10.17 -19.96
N ARG A 340 -5.99 9.43 -19.36
CA ARG A 340 -7.43 9.55 -19.62
C ARG A 340 -8.39 9.40 -18.43
N LEU A 341 -7.94 9.12 -17.20
CA LEU A 341 -8.90 8.83 -16.10
C LEU A 341 -8.90 9.78 -14.90
N PHE A 342 -7.80 10.49 -14.62
CA PHE A 342 -7.76 11.42 -13.49
C PHE A 342 -6.86 12.62 -13.82
N GLU A 343 -7.48 13.74 -14.17
CA GLU A 343 -6.82 15.05 -14.22
C GLU A 343 -7.19 15.80 -12.94
N ILE A 344 -6.20 16.17 -12.13
CA ILE A 344 -6.38 17.00 -10.95
C ILE A 344 -5.57 18.26 -11.18
N ARG A 345 -6.27 19.39 -11.32
CA ARG A 345 -5.70 20.72 -11.46
C ARG A 345 -6.03 21.50 -10.19
N LYS A 346 -5.01 21.89 -9.42
CA LYS A 346 -5.16 22.82 -8.29
C LYS A 346 -4.37 24.07 -8.63
N GLU A 347 -5.04 25.20 -8.70
CA GLU A 347 -4.43 26.50 -8.97
C GLU A 347 -4.48 27.31 -7.68
N ILE A 348 -3.32 27.61 -7.12
CA ILE A 348 -3.21 28.49 -5.96
C ILE A 348 -2.76 29.83 -6.50
N VAL A 349 -3.69 30.79 -6.54
CA VAL A 349 -3.42 32.18 -6.94
C VAL A 349 -3.31 33.01 -5.68
N TYR A 350 -2.12 33.57 -5.43
CA TYR A 350 -1.94 34.59 -4.40
C TYR A 350 -2.11 35.96 -5.06
N ASP A 351 -3.15 36.72 -4.70
CA ASP A 351 -3.46 38.02 -5.28
C ASP A 351 -3.41 39.09 -4.19
N PRO A 352 -2.30 39.82 -4.02
CA PRO A 352 -2.31 41.00 -3.19
C PRO A 352 -3.01 42.11 -3.99
N ILE A 353 -4.30 42.32 -3.73
CA ILE A 353 -4.98 43.53 -4.20
C ILE A 353 -4.27 44.71 -3.53
N ALA A 354 -3.35 45.32 -4.26
CA ALA A 354 -2.85 46.64 -3.96
C ALA A 354 -3.94 47.66 -4.29
N ASP A 355 -3.96 48.74 -3.51
CA ASP A 355 -4.79 49.93 -3.68
C ASP A 355 -6.23 49.87 -3.18
N GLU A 356 -6.41 49.52 -1.90
CA GLU A 356 -7.24 50.36 -1.03
C GLU A 356 -6.72 50.28 0.41
N TYR A 357 -6.18 51.39 0.89
CA TYR A 357 -5.71 51.55 2.27
C TYR A 357 -6.91 51.42 3.21
N ILE A 358 -7.14 50.23 3.76
CA ILE A 358 -8.06 50.05 4.88
C ILE A 358 -7.33 50.58 6.13
N PRO A 359 -7.79 51.69 6.74
CA PRO A 359 -7.15 52.24 7.92
C PRO A 359 -7.49 51.31 9.09
N ASN A 360 -6.62 50.32 9.35
CA ASN A 360 -6.45 49.57 10.60
C ASN A 360 -5.49 48.36 10.47
N GLY A 361 -4.71 48.25 9.39
CA GLY A 361 -3.72 47.18 9.28
C GLY A 361 -4.34 45.79 9.16
N LEU A 362 -5.37 45.63 8.33
CA LEU A 362 -5.90 44.32 7.90
C LEU A 362 -5.71 44.19 6.39
N VAL A 363 -5.17 43.07 5.93
CA VAL A 363 -5.10 42.69 4.51
C VAL A 363 -6.31 41.84 4.18
N LEU A 364 -6.97 42.14 3.06
CA LEU A 364 -8.05 41.33 2.50
C LEU A 364 -7.42 40.22 1.63
N LEU A 365 -7.66 38.97 1.99
CA LEU A 365 -7.25 37.79 1.22
C LEU A 365 -8.48 37.26 0.49
N ALA A 366 -8.43 37.25 -0.84
CA ALA A 366 -9.45 36.65 -1.68
C ALA A 366 -8.95 35.32 -2.23
N TYR A 367 -9.72 34.25 -2.01
CA TYR A 367 -9.43 32.93 -2.57
C TYR A 367 -10.53 32.54 -3.55
N LYS A 368 -10.14 31.93 -4.68
CA LYS A 368 -11.06 31.33 -5.64
C LYS A 368 -10.73 29.86 -5.81
N ASP A 369 -11.58 29.00 -5.25
CA ASP A 369 -11.45 27.56 -5.39
C ASP A 369 -12.34 27.09 -6.54
N THR A 370 -11.78 26.31 -7.47
CA THR A 370 -12.51 25.84 -8.65
C THR A 370 -12.44 24.33 -8.71
N ASP A 371 -13.58 23.68 -8.57
CA ASP A 371 -13.64 22.23 -8.53
C ASP A 371 -13.51 21.60 -9.94
N PRO A 372 -13.32 20.27 -10.03
CA PRO A 372 -13.19 19.55 -11.31
C PRO A 372 -14.45 19.59 -12.20
N LEU A 373 -15.59 20.04 -11.68
CA LEU A 373 -16.85 20.21 -12.40
C LEU A 373 -17.10 21.65 -12.85
N GLY A 374 -16.15 22.57 -12.56
CA GLY A 374 -16.19 23.97 -12.98
C GLY A 374 -16.93 24.90 -12.02
N TYR A 375 -17.26 24.45 -10.81
CA TYR A 375 -17.87 25.32 -9.81
C TYR A 375 -16.81 26.14 -9.09
N SER A 376 -16.96 27.47 -9.10
CA SER A 376 -16.07 28.36 -8.37
C SER A 376 -16.72 28.86 -7.07
N SER A 377 -16.05 28.67 -5.94
CA SER A 377 -16.38 29.33 -4.68
C SER A 377 -15.35 30.40 -4.35
N SER A 378 -15.80 31.58 -3.97
CA SER A 378 -14.94 32.71 -3.60
C SER A 378 -15.08 33.00 -2.10
N PHE A 379 -13.95 33.12 -1.41
CA PHE A 379 -13.91 33.42 0.02
C PHE A 379 -13.09 34.68 0.29
N LEU A 380 -13.52 35.47 1.27
CA LEU A 380 -12.83 36.67 1.73
C LEU A 380 -12.46 36.50 3.20
N GLU A 381 -11.18 36.66 3.52
CA GLU A 381 -10.66 36.60 4.89
C GLU A 381 -9.81 37.83 5.19
N PHE A 382 -9.93 38.39 6.40
CA PHE A 382 -9.17 39.55 6.84
C PHE A 382 -8.08 39.13 7.81
N ALA A 383 -6.81 39.46 7.51
CA ALA A 383 -5.66 39.11 8.35
C ALA A 383 -4.90 40.37 8.81
N PRO A 384 -4.54 40.49 10.11
CA PRO A 384 -3.85 41.68 10.61
C PRO A 384 -2.39 41.76 10.18
N VAL A 385 -1.95 42.95 9.79
CA VAL A 385 -0.57 43.31 9.40
C VAL A 385 0.27 43.47 10.68
N LYS A 386 1.36 42.71 10.78
CA LYS A 386 2.45 42.93 11.75
C LYS A 386 3.77 43.08 11.03
#